data_AF-A0A2N6FGH0-F1
#
_entry.id   AF-A0A2N6FGH0-F1
#
_cell.length_a   1.000
_cell.length_b   1.000
_cell.length_c   1.000
_cell.angle_alpha   90.00
_cell.angle_beta   90.00
_cell.angle_gamma   90.00
#
_symmetry.space_group_name_H-M   'P 1'
#
loop_
_entity.id
_entity.type
_entity.pdbx_description
1 polymer ?
#
loop_
_entity_poly.entity_id
_entity_poly.type
_entity_poly.pdbx_seq_one_letter_code
_entity_poly.pdbx_strand_id
1 'polypeptide(L)'
;MSSEAVATVVATLRPTRSLLQWLLGLTMVIVVSIGWKYPVLGYMVPVTMGLGMAGSFTHGRFVCGNLCARGNFLDTFFWGVGGNRQLPAFLFNPVFRWSVVTVLMSGMVWQISLNPGDPTHWGFVFWTMCTVTTIVALFLGLAFRARSWCLMCPMGTIAAAIGGNKFQLQISESCEECNSCGESCPFSFSIASHKEAGVLQERDCLKCSDCVSACSKGAINWPA
;
A
#
# COMPACT_ATOMS: atom_id res chain seq x y z
N MET A 1 30.01 15.81 -9.40
CA MET A 1 29.18 15.75 -8.18
C MET A 1 29.01 14.28 -7.83
N SER A 2 29.60 13.90 -6.70
CA SER A 2 30.05 12.53 -6.37
C SER A 2 28.91 11.58 -6.01
N SER A 3 29.06 10.33 -6.46
CA SER A 3 28.23 9.14 -6.18
C SER A 3 27.96 8.92 -4.68
N GLU A 4 28.85 9.39 -3.82
CA GLU A 4 28.74 9.32 -2.36
C GLU A 4 27.58 10.15 -1.79
N ALA A 5 27.18 11.24 -2.46
CA ALA A 5 26.07 12.09 -2.03
C ALA A 5 24.69 11.43 -2.27
N VAL A 6 24.58 10.59 -3.31
CA VAL A 6 23.33 9.87 -3.59
C VAL A 6 23.16 8.71 -2.60
N ALA A 7 24.25 8.00 -2.28
CA ALA A 7 24.24 6.92 -1.28
C ALA A 7 23.90 7.41 0.14
N THR A 8 24.34 8.61 0.52
CA THR A 8 24.01 9.21 1.83
C THR A 8 22.57 9.71 1.93
N VAL A 9 21.96 10.17 0.82
CA VAL A 9 20.53 10.52 0.78
C VAL A 9 19.64 9.28 0.93
N VAL A 10 20.04 8.14 0.37
CA VAL A 10 19.26 6.89 0.47
C VAL A 10 19.42 6.22 1.84
N ALA A 11 20.62 6.27 2.43
CA ALA A 11 20.90 5.65 3.75
C ALA A 11 20.29 6.41 4.94
N THR A 12 19.87 7.66 4.77
CA THR A 12 19.17 8.46 5.79
C THR A 12 17.65 8.29 5.76
N LEU A 13 17.10 7.44 4.88
CA LEU A 13 15.68 7.14 4.81
C LEU A 13 15.25 6.05 5.81
N ARG A 14 15.56 6.24 7.10
CA ARG A 14 14.50 6.06 8.11
C ARG A 14 13.82 7.42 8.20
N PRO A 15 12.69 7.67 7.52
CA PRO A 15 11.96 8.88 7.80
C PRO A 15 11.46 8.74 9.25
N THR A 16 11.97 9.57 10.15
CA THR A 16 11.09 10.25 11.09
C THR A 16 9.86 10.65 10.30
N ARG A 17 8.74 9.94 10.53
CA ARG A 17 7.47 10.02 9.79
C ARG A 17 7.38 11.33 9.01
N SER A 18 7.66 11.27 7.71
CA SER A 18 7.80 12.51 6.95
C SER A 18 6.51 13.30 7.07
N LEU A 19 6.59 14.63 7.14
CA LEU A 19 5.42 15.51 7.24
C LEU A 19 4.34 15.10 6.22
N LEU A 20 4.75 14.65 5.04
CA LEU A 20 3.88 14.11 4.01
C LEU A 20 3.06 12.89 4.45
N GLN A 21 3.64 11.90 5.13
CA GLN A 21 2.90 10.73 5.62
C GLN A 21 1.83 11.13 6.65
N TRP A 22 2.18 12.04 7.56
CA TRP A 22 1.22 12.62 8.50
C TRP A 22 0.13 13.40 7.80
N LEU A 23 0.47 14.24 6.82
CA LEU A 23 -0.51 15.00 6.04
C LEU A 23 -1.46 14.08 5.26
N LEU A 24 -0.94 13.03 4.63
CA LEU A 24 -1.74 12.03 3.91
C LEU A 24 -2.64 11.22 4.85
N GLY A 25 -2.12 10.82 6.01
CA GLY A 25 -2.91 10.15 7.06
C GLY A 25 -4.01 11.06 7.62
N LEU A 26 -3.70 12.32 7.89
CA LEU A 26 -4.66 13.33 8.35
C LEU A 26 -5.73 13.61 7.29
N THR A 27 -5.34 13.67 6.02
CA THR A 27 -6.28 13.84 4.89
C THR A 27 -7.31 12.72 4.90
N MET A 28 -6.89 11.48 5.15
CA MET A 28 -7.80 10.35 5.28
C MET A 28 -8.77 10.51 6.46
N VAL A 29 -8.28 10.93 7.63
CA VAL A 29 -9.11 11.19 8.82
C VAL A 29 -10.14 12.28 8.55
N ILE A 30 -9.73 13.38 7.89
CA ILE A 30 -10.61 14.49 7.50
C ILE A 30 -11.70 14.00 6.55
N VAL A 31 -11.33 13.28 5.48
CA VAL A 31 -12.29 12.77 4.50
C VAL A 31 -13.30 11.83 5.15
N VAL A 32 -12.87 10.90 6.01
CA VAL A 32 -13.78 9.97 6.69
C VAL A 32 -14.70 10.70 7.68
N SER A 33 -14.15 11.63 8.48
CA SER A 33 -14.90 12.29 9.56
C SER A 33 -15.87 13.37 9.07
N ILE A 34 -15.51 14.09 8.01
CA ILE A 34 -16.26 15.26 7.51
C ILE A 34 -17.01 14.95 6.20
N GLY A 35 -16.61 13.90 5.47
CA GLY A 35 -17.18 13.55 4.16
C GLY A 35 -18.67 13.20 4.16
N TRP A 36 -19.23 12.76 5.29
CA TRP A 36 -20.68 12.56 5.43
C TRP A 36 -21.48 13.86 5.32
N LYS A 37 -20.91 14.98 5.79
CA LYS A 37 -21.53 16.32 5.74
C LYS A 37 -21.18 17.06 4.44
N TYR A 38 -19.99 16.79 3.88
CA TYR A 38 -19.52 17.39 2.63
C TYR A 38 -19.15 16.30 1.62
N PRO A 39 -20.15 15.72 0.91
CA PRO A 39 -19.94 14.61 -0.03
C PRO A 39 -18.91 14.88 -1.12
N VAL A 40 -18.70 16.16 -1.47
CA VAL A 40 -17.69 16.59 -2.46
C VAL A 40 -16.27 16.13 -2.08
N LEU A 41 -15.96 15.99 -0.78
CA LEU A 41 -14.68 15.46 -0.32
C LEU A 41 -14.46 13.99 -0.74
N GLY A 42 -15.54 13.25 -1.00
CA GLY A 42 -15.48 11.88 -1.49
C GLY A 42 -14.75 11.74 -2.83
N TYR A 43 -14.73 12.77 -3.66
CA TYR A 43 -14.00 12.76 -4.94
C TYR A 43 -12.47 12.71 -4.78
N MET A 44 -11.94 13.02 -3.60
CA MET A 44 -10.52 12.80 -3.31
C MET A 44 -10.13 11.32 -3.45
N VAL A 45 -11.08 10.41 -3.21
CA VAL A 45 -10.86 8.96 -3.29
C VAL A 45 -10.54 8.53 -4.74
N PRO A 46 -11.40 8.71 -5.75
CA PRO A 46 -11.08 8.35 -7.13
C PRO A 46 -9.87 9.10 -7.69
N VAL A 47 -9.64 10.36 -7.27
CA VAL A 47 -8.43 11.12 -7.67
C VAL A 47 -7.15 10.43 -7.19
N THR A 48 -7.07 10.08 -5.90
CA THR A 48 -5.89 9.39 -5.35
C THR A 48 -5.71 7.99 -5.94
N MET A 49 -6.82 7.30 -6.24
CA MET A 49 -6.79 5.99 -6.89
C MET A 49 -6.27 6.08 -8.32
N GLY A 50 -6.72 7.07 -9.09
CA GLY A 50 -6.26 7.33 -10.47
C GLY A 50 -4.76 7.63 -10.53
N LEU A 51 -4.26 8.48 -9.61
CA LEU A 51 -2.83 8.75 -9.48
C LEU A 51 -2.02 7.48 -9.15
N GLY A 52 -2.56 6.63 -8.26
CA GLY A 52 -1.95 5.35 -7.93
C GLY A 52 -1.87 4.38 -9.11
N MET A 53 -2.94 4.31 -9.90
CA MET A 53 -2.97 3.49 -11.11
C MET A 53 -1.97 4.00 -12.15
N ALA A 54 -1.90 5.32 -12.38
CA ALA A 54 -0.94 5.92 -13.31
C ALA A 54 0.51 5.64 -12.89
N GLY A 55 0.84 5.79 -11.60
CA GLY A 55 2.17 5.46 -11.08
C GLY A 55 2.52 3.97 -11.17
N SER A 56 1.51 3.10 -11.22
CA SER A 56 1.71 1.65 -11.29
C SER A 56 2.33 1.17 -12.60
N PHE A 57 2.19 1.90 -13.69
CA PHE A 57 2.75 1.50 -14.98
C PHE A 57 4.29 1.55 -15.00
N THR A 58 4.89 2.49 -14.27
CA THR A 58 6.34 2.71 -14.27
C THR A 58 7.02 2.14 -13.03
N HIS A 59 6.47 2.40 -11.85
CA HIS A 59 7.10 2.04 -10.57
C HIS A 59 6.30 0.97 -9.79
N GLY A 60 5.32 0.31 -10.43
CA GLY A 60 4.49 -0.69 -9.77
C GLY A 60 3.77 -0.12 -8.54
N ARG A 61 3.73 -0.87 -7.45
CA ARG A 61 2.94 -0.48 -6.26
C ARG A 61 3.56 0.60 -5.37
N PHE A 62 4.56 1.35 -5.85
CA PHE A 62 5.24 2.41 -5.07
C PHE A 62 4.27 3.43 -4.47
N VAL A 63 3.24 3.85 -5.22
CA VAL A 63 2.21 4.78 -4.71
C VAL A 63 1.43 4.17 -3.54
N CYS A 64 1.12 2.86 -3.60
CA CYS A 64 0.44 2.17 -2.49
C CYS A 64 1.28 2.13 -1.21
N GLY A 65 2.60 1.97 -1.35
CA GLY A 65 3.54 2.00 -0.23
C GLY A 65 3.68 3.40 0.38
N ASN A 66 3.89 4.42 -0.47
CA ASN A 66 4.42 5.72 -0.03
C ASN A 66 3.39 6.86 -0.03
N LEU A 67 2.48 6.92 -1.01
CA LEU A 67 1.61 8.08 -1.26
C LEU A 67 0.12 7.80 -1.00
N CYS A 68 -0.28 6.54 -0.80
CA CYS A 68 -1.67 6.20 -0.52
C CYS A 68 -2.10 6.76 0.84
N ALA A 69 -3.11 7.64 0.85
CA ALA A 69 -3.62 8.26 2.07
C ALA A 69 -4.08 7.24 3.11
N ARG A 70 -4.82 6.21 2.69
CA ARG A 70 -5.27 5.12 3.58
C ARG A 70 -4.11 4.30 4.13
N GLY A 71 -3.12 4.04 3.29
CA GLY A 71 -1.91 3.34 3.71
C GLY A 71 -1.16 4.08 4.81
N ASN A 72 -0.89 5.36 4.56
CA ASN A 72 -0.24 6.24 5.53
C ASN A 72 -1.06 6.42 6.80
N PHE A 73 -2.40 6.43 6.71
CA PHE A 73 -3.27 6.43 7.87
C PHE A 73 -3.05 5.19 8.75
N LEU A 74 -2.97 4.00 8.15
CA LEU A 74 -2.72 2.75 8.90
C LEU A 74 -1.31 2.74 9.51
N ASP A 75 -0.29 3.19 8.79
CA ASP A 75 1.09 3.23 9.32
C ASP A 75 1.31 4.34 10.35
N THR A 76 0.54 5.42 10.33
CA THR A 76 0.73 6.54 11.26
C THR A 76 -0.03 6.32 12.56
N PHE A 77 -1.31 5.97 12.45
CA PHE A 77 -2.21 5.86 13.60
C PHE A 77 -2.25 4.44 14.19
N PHE A 78 -2.02 3.39 13.39
CA PHE A 78 -2.14 1.99 13.81
C PHE A 78 -0.81 1.25 13.96
N TRP A 79 0.33 1.95 13.89
CA TRP A 79 1.66 1.35 14.00
C TRP A 79 1.89 0.52 15.27
N GLY A 80 1.34 0.94 16.41
CA GLY A 80 1.54 0.31 17.72
C GLY A 80 0.35 -0.54 18.20
N VAL A 81 -0.75 -0.56 17.45
CA VAL A 81 -1.98 -1.31 17.78
C VAL A 81 -2.25 -2.41 16.75
N GLY A 82 -1.53 -2.40 15.62
CA GLY A 82 -1.58 -3.47 14.64
C GLY A 82 -1.21 -4.82 15.29
N GLY A 83 -1.88 -5.87 14.86
CA GLY A 83 -1.52 -7.21 15.31
C GLY A 83 -0.10 -7.60 14.89
N ASN A 84 0.37 -8.73 15.40
CA ASN A 84 1.63 -9.34 14.97
C ASN A 84 1.43 -10.74 14.36
N ARG A 85 0.20 -11.07 13.95
CA ARG A 85 -0.08 -12.37 13.34
C ARG A 85 0.31 -12.36 11.87
N GLN A 86 0.77 -13.49 11.38
CA GLN A 86 1.02 -13.68 9.95
C GLN A 86 -0.28 -13.58 9.15
N LEU A 87 -0.17 -13.10 7.91
CA LEU A 87 -1.30 -12.98 7.02
C LEU A 87 -1.77 -14.38 6.57
N PRO A 88 -3.08 -14.66 6.60
CA PRO A 88 -3.59 -15.94 6.19
C PRO A 88 -3.46 -16.12 4.67
N ALA A 89 -3.13 -17.35 4.24
CA ALA A 89 -2.82 -17.67 2.84
C ALA A 89 -3.95 -17.31 1.86
N PHE A 90 -5.22 -17.31 2.29
CA PHE A 90 -6.33 -16.97 1.42
C PHE A 90 -6.27 -15.52 0.90
N LEU A 91 -5.64 -14.59 1.63
CA LEU A 91 -5.50 -13.20 1.18
C LEU A 91 -4.57 -13.06 -0.02
N PHE A 92 -3.65 -14.00 -0.21
CA PHE A 92 -2.75 -14.06 -1.36
C PHE A 92 -3.38 -14.76 -2.57
N ASN A 93 -4.47 -15.51 -2.36
CA ASN A 93 -5.13 -16.25 -3.44
C ASN A 93 -5.69 -15.29 -4.50
N PRO A 94 -5.27 -15.40 -5.78
CA PRO A 94 -5.72 -14.51 -6.84
C PRO A 94 -7.24 -14.57 -7.05
N VAL A 95 -7.87 -15.73 -6.91
CA VAL A 95 -9.32 -15.90 -7.06
C VAL A 95 -10.07 -15.08 -6.02
N PHE A 96 -9.63 -15.15 -4.76
CA PHE A 96 -10.22 -14.37 -3.66
C PHE A 96 -10.03 -12.86 -3.88
N ARG A 97 -8.85 -12.45 -4.32
CA ARG A 97 -8.57 -11.01 -4.54
C ARG A 97 -9.38 -10.45 -5.69
N TRP A 98 -9.49 -11.17 -6.80
CA TRP A 98 -10.31 -10.76 -7.94
C TRP A 98 -11.80 -10.81 -7.63
N SER A 99 -12.26 -11.75 -6.78
CA SER A 99 -13.66 -11.73 -6.34
C SER A 99 -13.98 -10.49 -5.50
N VAL A 100 -13.08 -10.07 -4.60
CA VAL A 100 -13.22 -8.80 -3.84
C VAL A 100 -13.23 -7.60 -4.78
N VAL A 101 -12.36 -7.55 -5.79
CA VAL A 101 -12.36 -6.50 -6.82
C VAL A 101 -13.72 -6.44 -7.51
N THR A 102 -14.21 -7.57 -8.02
CA THR A 102 -15.49 -7.64 -8.73
C THR A 102 -16.64 -7.20 -7.84
N VAL A 103 -16.73 -7.69 -6.61
CA VAL A 103 -17.82 -7.34 -5.69
C VAL A 103 -17.81 -5.84 -5.37
N LEU A 104 -16.67 -5.28 -5.00
CA LEU A 104 -16.59 -3.86 -4.60
C LEU A 104 -16.76 -2.91 -5.79
N MET A 105 -16.19 -3.22 -6.95
CA MET A 105 -16.33 -2.38 -8.14
C MET A 105 -17.75 -2.46 -8.71
N SER A 106 -18.35 -3.65 -8.79
CA SER A 106 -19.75 -3.80 -9.22
C SER A 106 -20.71 -3.11 -8.26
N GLY A 107 -20.51 -3.22 -6.94
CA GLY A 107 -21.31 -2.53 -5.94
C GLY A 107 -21.20 -1.01 -6.05
N MET A 108 -20.01 -0.48 -6.31
CA MET A 108 -19.79 0.95 -6.54
C MET A 108 -20.50 1.43 -7.82
N VAL A 109 -20.36 0.71 -8.94
CA VAL A 109 -21.02 1.04 -10.21
C VAL A 109 -22.54 1.01 -10.05
N TRP A 110 -23.07 -0.01 -9.37
CA TRP A 110 -24.50 -0.13 -9.06
C TRP A 110 -25.02 1.04 -8.24
N GLN A 111 -24.31 1.47 -7.20
CA GLN A 111 -24.74 2.61 -6.39
C GLN A 111 -24.71 3.92 -7.17
N ILE A 112 -23.71 4.11 -8.04
CA ILE A 112 -23.62 5.28 -8.92
C ILE A 112 -24.77 5.30 -9.93
N SER A 113 -25.15 4.14 -10.48
CA SER A 113 -26.21 4.05 -11.49
C SER A 113 -27.61 4.37 -10.97
N LEU A 114 -27.83 4.38 -9.64
CA LEU A 114 -29.11 4.76 -9.04
C LEU A 114 -29.44 6.24 -9.25
N ASN A 115 -28.45 7.13 -9.22
CA ASN A 115 -28.62 8.57 -9.45
C ASN A 115 -27.41 9.14 -10.24
N PRO A 116 -27.34 8.92 -11.56
CA PRO A 116 -26.19 9.28 -12.37
C PRO A 116 -26.02 10.80 -12.55
N GLY A 117 -27.08 11.59 -12.37
CA GLY A 117 -27.09 13.04 -12.61
C GLY A 117 -26.68 13.91 -11.43
N ASP A 118 -26.49 13.35 -10.23
CA ASP A 118 -26.21 14.11 -9.01
C ASP A 118 -24.75 13.92 -8.53
N PRO A 119 -23.88 14.94 -8.69
CA PRO A 119 -22.51 14.87 -8.21
C PRO A 119 -22.39 14.68 -6.68
N THR A 120 -23.38 15.16 -5.91
CA THR A 120 -23.34 15.01 -4.45
C THR A 120 -23.59 13.56 -4.04
N HIS A 121 -24.49 12.86 -4.74
CA HIS A 121 -24.70 11.42 -4.59
C HIS A 121 -23.42 10.62 -4.87
N TRP A 122 -22.72 10.93 -5.96
CA TRP A 122 -21.49 10.22 -6.33
C TRP A 122 -20.39 10.40 -5.28
N GLY A 123 -20.18 11.63 -4.83
CA GLY A 123 -19.26 11.94 -3.74
C GLY A 123 -19.59 11.13 -2.47
N PHE A 124 -20.87 11.03 -2.13
CA PHE A 124 -21.33 10.25 -0.98
C PHE A 124 -21.08 8.75 -1.15
N VAL A 125 -21.29 8.20 -2.35
CA VAL A 125 -20.98 6.79 -2.66
C VAL A 125 -19.49 6.50 -2.48
N PHE A 126 -18.61 7.36 -3.03
CA PHE A 126 -17.17 7.20 -2.87
C PHE A 126 -16.73 7.30 -1.40
N TRP A 127 -17.28 8.26 -0.66
CA TRP A 127 -17.02 8.40 0.78
C TRP A 127 -17.50 7.16 1.55
N THR A 128 -18.71 6.67 1.28
CA THR A 128 -19.29 5.49 1.95
C THR A 128 -18.44 4.25 1.70
N MET A 129 -18.08 3.99 0.44
CA MET A 129 -17.20 2.88 0.08
C MET A 129 -15.83 2.98 0.76
N CYS A 130 -15.25 4.18 0.78
CA CYS A 130 -13.97 4.43 1.45
C CYS A 130 -14.07 4.17 2.96
N THR A 131 -15.12 4.65 3.61
CA THR A 131 -15.36 4.50 5.04
C THR A 131 -15.57 3.04 5.42
N VAL A 132 -16.46 2.32 4.73
CA VAL A 132 -16.73 0.89 4.97
C VAL A 132 -15.46 0.07 4.80
N THR A 133 -14.74 0.24 3.68
CA THR A 133 -13.50 -0.50 3.44
C THR A 133 -12.38 -0.13 4.41
N THR A 134 -12.39 1.08 4.95
CA THR A 134 -11.44 1.50 6.00
C THR A 134 -11.77 0.83 7.32
N ILE A 135 -13.04 0.72 7.70
CA ILE A 135 -13.46 -0.03 8.88
C ILE A 135 -12.99 -1.49 8.78
N VAL A 136 -13.19 -2.14 7.62
CA VAL A 136 -12.67 -3.51 7.38
C VAL A 136 -11.14 -3.55 7.48
N ALA A 137 -10.46 -2.53 6.94
CA ALA A 137 -9.01 -2.42 7.05
C ALA A 137 -8.53 -2.30 8.51
N LEU A 138 -9.26 -1.59 9.36
CA LEU A 138 -8.96 -1.49 10.79
C LEU A 138 -9.10 -2.84 11.47
N PHE A 139 -10.20 -3.56 11.25
CA PHE A 139 -10.39 -4.90 11.83
C PHE A 139 -9.29 -5.88 11.39
N LEU A 140 -8.95 -5.90 10.10
CA LEU A 140 -7.84 -6.72 9.61
C LEU A 140 -6.48 -6.26 10.13
N GLY A 141 -6.29 -4.95 10.28
CA GLY A 141 -5.07 -4.35 10.83
C GLY A 141 -4.81 -4.78 12.27
N LEU A 142 -5.87 -4.79 13.09
CA LEU A 142 -5.84 -5.25 14.48
C LEU A 142 -5.65 -6.77 14.58
N ALA A 143 -6.30 -7.55 13.71
CA ALA A 143 -6.22 -9.01 13.74
C ALA A 143 -4.88 -9.57 13.23
N PHE A 144 -4.32 -8.94 12.18
CA PHE A 144 -3.13 -9.42 11.47
C PHE A 144 -1.99 -8.41 11.54
N ARG A 145 -1.75 -7.61 10.49
CA ARG A 145 -0.79 -6.50 10.45
C ARG A 145 -1.43 -5.23 9.90
N ALA A 146 -0.94 -4.05 10.28
CA ALA A 146 -1.57 -2.76 9.92
C ALA A 146 -1.92 -2.62 8.42
N ARG A 147 -1.06 -3.12 7.51
CA ARG A 147 -1.26 -3.03 6.05
C ARG A 147 -2.04 -4.20 5.41
N SER A 148 -2.67 -5.08 6.19
CA SER A 148 -3.31 -6.31 5.66
C SER A 148 -4.33 -6.06 4.55
N TRP A 149 -5.14 -5.00 4.67
CA TRP A 149 -6.11 -4.63 3.63
C TRP A 149 -5.45 -4.33 2.29
N CYS A 150 -4.23 -3.79 2.28
CA CYS A 150 -3.54 -3.42 1.04
C CYS A 150 -3.23 -4.63 0.15
N LEU A 151 -3.27 -5.86 0.67
CA LEU A 151 -3.08 -7.08 -0.12
C LEU A 151 -4.30 -7.40 -1.01
N MET A 152 -5.50 -7.27 -0.45
CA MET A 152 -6.77 -7.58 -1.14
C MET A 152 -7.54 -6.35 -1.63
N CYS A 153 -7.06 -5.14 -1.34
CA CYS A 153 -7.66 -3.90 -1.82
C CYS A 153 -7.79 -3.91 -3.35
N PRO A 154 -8.94 -3.50 -3.94
CA PRO A 154 -9.15 -3.55 -5.38
C PRO A 154 -8.04 -2.86 -6.18
N MET A 155 -7.63 -1.67 -5.75
CA MET A 155 -6.56 -0.92 -6.40
C MET A 155 -5.18 -1.57 -6.24
N GLY A 156 -4.92 -2.20 -5.10
CA GLY A 156 -3.68 -2.95 -4.87
C GLY A 156 -3.56 -4.17 -5.77
N THR A 157 -4.66 -4.92 -5.94
CA THR A 157 -4.75 -6.08 -6.82
C THR A 157 -4.58 -5.68 -8.29
N ILE A 158 -5.25 -4.61 -8.73
CA ILE A 158 -5.10 -4.09 -10.09
C ILE A 158 -3.67 -3.58 -10.34
N ALA A 159 -3.09 -2.83 -9.39
CA ALA A 159 -1.70 -2.35 -9.50
C ALA A 159 -0.68 -3.50 -9.53
N ALA A 160 -0.88 -4.55 -8.73
CA ALA A 160 -0.04 -5.76 -8.77
C ALA A 160 -0.14 -6.49 -10.14
N ALA A 161 -1.33 -6.51 -10.75
CA ALA A 161 -1.55 -7.08 -12.06
C ALA A 161 -0.81 -6.28 -13.16
N ILE A 162 -0.94 -4.95 -13.13
CA ILE A 162 -0.34 -4.06 -14.14
C ILE A 162 1.18 -3.95 -14.00
N GLY A 163 1.67 -3.71 -12.78
CA GLY A 163 3.03 -3.24 -12.53
C GLY A 163 3.83 -4.06 -11.52
N GLY A 164 3.35 -5.23 -11.09
CA GLY A 164 3.98 -6.03 -10.04
C GLY A 164 5.45 -6.41 -10.31
N ASN A 165 5.82 -6.61 -11.57
CA ASN A 165 7.19 -6.95 -11.99
C ASN A 165 8.06 -5.72 -12.33
N LYS A 166 7.54 -4.50 -12.21
CA LYS A 166 8.35 -3.29 -12.47
C LYS A 166 9.20 -2.99 -11.24
N PHE A 167 10.32 -2.28 -11.41
CA PHE A 167 11.14 -1.71 -10.32
C PHE A 167 11.26 -2.66 -9.12
N GLN A 168 11.76 -3.88 -9.36
CA GLN A 168 11.86 -4.94 -8.37
C GLN A 168 13.06 -4.72 -7.45
N LEU A 169 12.89 -5.10 -6.18
CA LEU A 169 13.93 -5.04 -5.17
C LEU A 169 15.08 -5.97 -5.55
N GLN A 170 16.31 -5.45 -5.59
CA GLN A 170 17.53 -6.20 -5.89
C GLN A 170 18.14 -6.73 -4.60
N ILE A 171 18.65 -7.95 -4.65
CA ILE A 171 19.28 -8.67 -3.53
C ILE A 171 20.69 -9.04 -3.98
N SER A 172 21.71 -8.57 -3.26
CA SER A 172 23.11 -8.86 -3.58
C SER A 172 23.54 -10.21 -3.01
N GLU A 173 24.64 -10.75 -3.56
CA GLU A 173 25.28 -11.98 -3.07
C GLU A 173 25.77 -11.86 -1.61
N SER A 174 26.03 -10.63 -1.15
CA SER A 174 26.41 -10.33 0.24
C SER A 174 25.27 -10.51 1.26
N CYS A 175 24.07 -10.90 0.82
CA CYS A 175 22.99 -11.30 1.72
C CYS A 175 23.35 -12.56 2.53
N GLU A 176 23.35 -12.44 3.86
CA GLU A 176 23.65 -13.53 4.81
C GLU A 176 22.36 -14.27 5.27
N GLU A 177 21.23 -14.03 4.60
CA GLU A 177 19.94 -14.71 4.87
C GLU A 177 19.43 -14.61 6.32
N CYS A 178 19.80 -13.53 7.03
CA CYS A 178 19.40 -13.28 8.43
C CYS A 178 17.90 -13.00 8.65
N ASN A 179 17.11 -12.90 7.57
CA ASN A 179 15.65 -12.69 7.54
C ASN A 179 15.09 -11.42 8.23
N SER A 180 15.92 -10.47 8.67
CA SER A 180 15.44 -9.21 9.28
C SER A 180 14.56 -8.39 8.34
N CYS A 181 14.78 -8.48 7.03
CA CYS A 181 13.97 -7.84 6.00
C CYS A 181 12.55 -8.45 5.88
N GLY A 182 12.40 -9.76 6.12
CA GLY A 182 11.11 -10.43 6.11
C GLY A 182 10.27 -10.05 7.33
N GLU A 183 10.91 -9.88 8.48
CA GLU A 183 10.23 -9.42 9.70
C GLU A 183 9.69 -7.99 9.58
N SER A 184 10.49 -7.08 9.01
CA SER A 184 10.09 -5.69 8.79
C SER A 184 9.08 -5.52 7.66
N CYS A 185 8.95 -6.50 6.76
CA CYS A 185 8.00 -6.46 5.66
C CYS A 185 6.54 -6.44 6.18
N PRO A 186 5.70 -5.47 5.77
CA PRO A 186 4.28 -5.45 6.15
C PRO A 186 3.49 -6.69 5.69
N PHE A 187 3.98 -7.38 4.67
CA PHE A 187 3.42 -8.63 4.14
C PHE A 187 4.19 -9.89 4.53
N SER A 188 5.27 -9.75 5.31
CA SER A 188 6.09 -10.87 5.76
C SER A 188 6.61 -11.78 4.65
N PHE A 189 6.97 -11.20 3.50
CA PHE A 189 7.60 -11.96 2.41
C PHE A 189 8.94 -12.53 2.85
N SER A 190 9.26 -13.74 2.38
CA SER A 190 10.56 -14.38 2.60
C SER A 190 11.63 -13.76 1.68
N ILE A 191 11.93 -12.48 1.84
CA ILE A 191 12.80 -11.73 0.92
C ILE A 191 14.18 -12.39 0.77
N ALA A 192 14.77 -12.85 1.88
CA ALA A 192 16.07 -13.50 1.88
C ALA A 192 16.13 -14.76 0.99
N SER A 193 15.04 -15.54 0.88
CA SER A 193 15.01 -16.76 0.08
C SER A 193 15.06 -16.50 -1.44
N HIS A 194 14.91 -15.25 -1.86
CA HIS A 194 15.06 -14.85 -3.27
C HIS A 194 16.50 -14.45 -3.64
N LYS A 195 17.48 -14.71 -2.76
CA LYS A 195 18.90 -14.41 -3.00
C LYS A 195 19.40 -14.97 -4.33
N GLU A 196 19.11 -16.24 -4.64
CA GLU A 196 19.56 -16.89 -5.88
C GLU A 196 18.98 -16.24 -7.15
N ALA A 197 17.75 -15.73 -7.06
CA ALA A 197 17.13 -15.01 -8.17
C ALA A 197 17.70 -13.59 -8.33
N GLY A 198 18.42 -13.06 -7.33
CA GLY A 198 18.94 -11.69 -7.28
C GLY A 198 17.86 -10.60 -7.18
N VAL A 199 16.58 -10.97 -7.28
CA VAL A 199 15.44 -10.05 -7.23
C VAL A 199 14.27 -10.63 -6.46
N LEU A 200 13.53 -9.77 -5.77
CA LEU A 200 12.26 -10.14 -5.16
C LEU A 200 11.19 -10.38 -6.25
N GLN A 201 10.75 -11.63 -6.39
CA GLN A 201 9.74 -12.02 -7.38
C GLN A 201 8.29 -11.78 -6.91
N GLU A 202 8.12 -11.27 -5.70
CA GLU A 202 6.81 -10.96 -5.12
C GLU A 202 6.17 -9.73 -5.78
N ARG A 203 5.17 -9.99 -6.63
CA ARG A 203 4.40 -8.97 -7.36
C ARG A 203 3.62 -8.02 -6.46
N ASP A 204 3.40 -8.44 -5.22
CA ASP A 204 2.64 -7.71 -4.21
C ASP A 204 3.49 -6.77 -3.37
N CYS A 205 4.80 -6.70 -3.60
CA CYS A 205 5.68 -5.76 -2.92
C CYS A 205 5.17 -4.30 -3.04
N LEU A 206 4.91 -3.64 -1.91
CA LEU A 206 4.46 -2.24 -1.83
C LEU A 206 5.56 -1.24 -2.16
N LYS A 207 6.82 -1.65 -2.09
CA LYS A 207 7.98 -0.79 -2.31
C LYS A 207 8.07 0.37 -1.31
N CYS A 208 7.83 0.05 -0.04
CA CYS A 208 7.89 0.98 1.10
C CYS A 208 9.30 1.19 1.67
N SER A 209 10.29 0.39 1.24
CA SER A 209 11.68 0.43 1.72
C SER A 209 11.90 0.02 3.19
N ASP A 210 10.89 -0.51 3.89
CA ASP A 210 11.05 -1.04 5.26
C ASP A 210 12.11 -2.14 5.33
N CYS A 211 12.19 -3.00 4.31
CA CYS A 211 13.21 -4.04 4.20
C CYS A 211 14.62 -3.50 3.94
N VAL A 212 14.73 -2.42 3.15
CA VAL A 212 16.03 -1.75 2.88
C VAL A 212 16.55 -1.12 4.16
N SER A 213 15.69 -0.40 4.88
CA SER A 213 16.07 0.26 6.15
C SER A 213 16.37 -0.71 7.30
N ALA A 214 15.81 -1.92 7.25
CA ALA A 214 16.08 -2.98 8.23
C ALA A 214 17.37 -3.76 7.93
N CYS A 215 17.90 -3.69 6.71
CA CYS A 215 19.08 -4.46 6.32
C CYS A 215 20.37 -3.81 6.85
N SER A 216 20.93 -4.36 7.94
CA SER A 216 22.19 -3.88 8.54
C SER A 216 23.41 -4.01 7.63
N LYS A 217 23.37 -4.93 6.65
CA LYS A 217 24.47 -5.22 5.71
C LYS A 217 24.39 -4.44 4.41
N GLY A 218 23.30 -3.71 4.15
CA GLY A 218 23.09 -3.01 2.88
C GLY A 218 22.98 -3.93 1.66
N ALA A 219 22.59 -5.19 1.85
CA ALA A 219 22.51 -6.21 0.80
C ALA A 219 21.25 -6.11 -0.08
N ILE A 220 20.40 -5.12 0.17
CA ILE A 220 19.10 -4.95 -0.48
C ILE A 220 18.99 -3.51 -0.96
N ASN A 221 18.68 -3.32 -2.24
CA ASN A 221 18.54 -1.98 -2.82
C ASN A 221 17.47 -1.93 -3.92
N TRP A 222 17.06 -0.71 -4.27
CA TRP A 222 16.21 -0.45 -5.42
C TRP A 222 17.08 -0.24 -6.66
N PRO A 223 16.60 -0.63 -7.85
CA PRO A 223 17.33 -0.41 -9.09
C PRO A 223 17.51 1.09 -9.33
N ALA A 224 18.69 1.45 -9.86
CA ALA A 224 19.08 2.83 -10.17
C ALA A 224 18.33 3.41 -11.36
#